data_AF-A0A1F4UIG5-F1
#
_entry.id   AF-A0A1F4UIG5-F1
#
_cell.length_a   1.000
_cell.length_b   1.000
_cell.length_c   1.000
_cell.angle_alpha   90.00
_cell.angle_beta   90.00
_cell.angle_gamma   90.00
#
_symmetry.space_group_name_H-M   'P 1'
#
loop_
_entity.id
_entity.type
_entity.pdbx_description
1 polymer ?
#
loop_
_entity_poly.entity_id
_entity_poly.type
_entity_poly.pdbx_seq_one_letter_code
_entity_poly.pdbx_strand_id
1 'polypeptide(L)'
;MKNKKVLIVLFLLATAAAAAYYYFYYLPNQEPEQGEPATADQGPTTTEYDGQYVSGEVPEDWTIVEYQNGAGSTMLTEGVTYAGLTGLEIKNPDGAVVFKLAGVYGIGGVDSCQKYFQFSDDSAAYLAEIQGINAEVSDPAPTIVDLTTVTHQEYELFGVRVRRIEKKLYWDKTAGDAYFQAACGISERIFNFTNPAFTGDGTSIKNYQHTLNETSPESELLELDAILESLATP
;
A
#
# COMPACT_ATOMS: atom_id res chain seq x y z
N MET A 1 2.88 85.12 4.05
CA MET A 1 3.07 83.78 3.42
C MET A 1 4.40 83.11 3.79
N LYS A 2 4.83 83.08 5.06
CA LYS A 2 6.09 82.40 5.48
C LYS A 2 5.90 81.20 6.43
N ASN A 3 4.74 81.04 7.07
CA ASN A 3 4.55 80.01 8.12
C ASN A 3 3.88 78.70 7.65
N LYS A 4 3.34 78.64 6.42
CA LYS A 4 2.62 77.45 5.94
C LYS A 4 3.56 76.33 5.47
N LYS A 5 4.74 76.67 4.93
CA LYS A 5 5.75 75.69 4.48
C LYS A 5 6.50 75.05 5.65
N VAL A 6 6.76 75.80 6.72
CA VAL A 6 7.42 75.29 7.94
C VAL A 6 6.51 74.28 8.66
N LEU A 7 5.20 74.55 8.72
CA LEU A 7 4.24 73.64 9.35
C LEU A 7 4.12 72.30 8.61
N ILE A 8 4.14 72.32 7.26
CA ILE A 8 4.08 71.09 6.44
C ILE A 8 5.36 70.26 6.58
N VAL A 9 6.53 70.91 6.63
CA VAL A 9 7.81 70.21 6.83
C VAL A 9 7.89 69.59 8.23
N LEU A 10 7.41 70.27 9.27
CA LEU A 10 7.34 69.71 10.62
C LEU A 10 6.36 68.54 10.72
N PHE A 11 5.21 68.59 10.02
CA PHE A 11 4.26 67.49 9.98
C PHE A 11 4.84 66.25 9.29
N LEU A 12 5.56 66.44 8.18
CA LEU A 12 6.23 65.34 7.46
C LEU A 12 7.39 64.72 8.25
N LEU A 13 8.13 65.53 9.02
CA LEU A 13 9.18 65.02 9.91
C LEU A 13 8.58 64.23 11.09
N ALA A 14 7.45 64.67 11.64
CA ALA A 14 6.76 63.97 12.72
C ALA A 14 6.19 62.62 12.25
N THR A 15 5.64 62.53 11.03
CA THR A 15 5.14 61.25 10.49
C THR A 15 6.27 60.30 10.13
N ALA A 16 7.39 60.79 9.58
CA ALA A 16 8.56 59.97 9.30
C ALA A 16 9.20 59.41 10.60
N ALA A 17 9.27 60.23 11.66
CA ALA A 17 9.78 59.79 12.96
C ALA A 17 8.85 58.75 13.62
N ALA A 18 7.52 58.92 13.52
CA ALA A 18 6.56 57.95 14.03
C ALA A 18 6.61 56.61 13.27
N ALA A 19 6.75 56.65 11.94
CA ALA A 19 6.89 55.45 11.11
C ALA A 19 8.21 54.71 11.40
N ALA A 20 9.32 55.45 11.55
CA ALA A 20 10.61 54.86 11.94
C ALA A 20 10.57 54.27 13.35
N TYR A 21 9.93 54.94 14.32
CA TYR A 21 9.76 54.39 15.66
C TYR A 21 8.93 53.10 15.64
N TYR A 22 7.82 53.08 14.89
CA TYR A 22 7.01 51.87 14.72
C TYR A 22 7.82 50.73 14.07
N TYR A 23 8.60 51.03 13.02
CA TYR A 23 9.37 50.01 12.31
C TYR A 23 10.57 49.48 13.11
N PHE A 24 11.31 50.35 13.80
CA PHE A 24 12.53 49.95 14.53
C PHE A 24 12.28 49.48 15.96
N TYR A 25 11.21 49.91 16.61
CA TYR A 25 10.94 49.57 18.02
C TYR A 25 9.69 48.72 18.23
N TYR A 26 8.68 48.77 17.35
CA TYR A 26 7.44 48.03 17.55
C TYR A 26 7.46 46.67 16.83
N LEU A 27 7.80 46.64 15.54
CA LEU A 27 7.85 45.40 14.74
C LEU A 27 8.82 44.33 15.29
N PRO A 28 10.07 44.64 15.66
CA PRO A 28 11.00 43.61 16.16
C PRO A 28 10.74 43.21 17.62
N ASN A 29 9.87 43.94 18.35
CA ASN A 29 9.48 43.64 19.73
C ASN A 29 8.05 43.05 19.83
N GLN A 30 7.46 42.64 18.71
CA GLN A 30 6.30 41.75 18.79
C GLN A 30 6.80 40.40 19.31
N GLU A 31 6.51 40.14 20.57
CA GLU A 31 6.53 38.80 21.13
C GLU A 31 5.65 37.94 20.20
N PRO A 32 6.15 36.80 19.70
CA PRO A 32 5.37 35.99 18.77
C PRO A 32 4.04 35.67 19.45
N GLU A 33 2.92 36.01 18.80
CA GLU A 33 1.63 35.46 19.19
C GLU A 33 1.83 33.95 19.29
N GLN A 34 1.68 33.41 20.50
CA GLN A 34 1.63 31.98 20.71
C GLN A 34 0.44 31.48 19.90
N GLY A 35 0.72 31.06 18.67
CA GLY A 35 -0.19 30.23 17.91
C GLY A 35 -0.56 29.08 18.83
N GLU A 36 -1.86 28.94 19.04
CA GLU A 36 -2.47 27.76 19.63
C GLU A 36 -1.72 26.54 19.06
N PRO A 37 -1.14 25.67 19.92
CA PRO A 37 -0.38 24.55 19.41
C PRO A 37 -1.32 23.81 18.46
N ALA A 38 -0.94 23.72 17.19
CA ALA A 38 -1.58 22.80 16.27
C ALA A 38 -1.62 21.47 17.02
N THR A 39 -2.83 20.99 17.32
CA THR A 39 -3.03 19.67 17.89
C THR A 39 -2.18 18.75 17.03
N ALA A 40 -1.13 18.17 17.61
CA ALA A 40 -0.42 17.11 16.94
C ALA A 40 -1.51 16.09 16.60
N ASP A 41 -1.79 15.96 15.32
CA ASP A 41 -2.60 14.87 14.81
C ASP A 41 -1.86 13.62 15.27
N GLN A 42 -2.30 13.07 16.40
CA GLN A 42 -1.81 11.80 16.86
C GLN A 42 -2.26 10.87 15.74
N GLY A 43 -1.29 10.41 14.93
CA GLY A 43 -1.56 9.44 13.88
C GLY A 43 -2.43 8.30 14.42
N PRO A 44 -3.14 7.58 13.54
CA PRO A 44 -4.14 6.60 13.94
C PRO A 44 -3.60 5.72 15.06
N THR A 45 -4.34 5.62 16.17
CA THR A 45 -3.94 4.76 17.27
C THR A 45 -3.97 3.31 16.77
N THR A 46 -2.79 2.70 16.66
CA THR A 46 -2.64 1.29 16.30
C THR A 46 -2.50 0.43 17.56
N THR A 47 -2.91 -0.82 17.42
CA THR A 47 -2.74 -1.88 18.42
C THR A 47 -1.98 -3.04 17.79
N GLU A 48 -1.26 -3.78 18.62
CA GLU A 48 -0.59 -5.00 18.18
C GLU A 48 -1.64 -6.11 18.01
N TYR A 49 -1.72 -6.65 16.79
CA TYR A 49 -2.38 -7.91 16.50
C TYR A 49 -1.37 -9.04 16.68
N ASP A 50 -1.67 -9.97 17.58
CA ASP A 50 -0.87 -11.18 17.83
C ASP A 50 -1.74 -12.41 17.54
N GLY A 51 -1.75 -12.81 16.26
CA GLY A 51 -2.46 -13.97 15.76
C GLY A 51 -1.67 -15.27 15.94
N GLN A 52 -2.23 -16.40 15.50
CA GLN A 52 -1.54 -17.68 15.62
C GLN A 52 -0.46 -17.84 14.54
N TYR A 53 -0.68 -17.26 13.36
CA TYR A 53 0.24 -17.41 12.21
C TYR A 53 0.82 -16.09 11.75
N VAL A 54 0.16 -14.97 12.05
CA VAL A 54 0.65 -13.64 11.70
C VAL A 54 0.51 -12.69 12.88
N SER A 55 1.43 -11.75 12.97
CA SER A 55 1.35 -10.61 13.87
C SER A 55 1.55 -9.31 13.08
N GLY A 56 1.16 -8.17 13.63
CA GLY A 56 1.34 -6.87 12.99
C GLY A 56 0.64 -5.75 13.74
N GLU A 57 0.61 -4.56 13.14
CA GLU A 57 -0.12 -3.41 13.68
C GLU A 57 -1.48 -3.26 12.97
N VAL A 58 -2.51 -2.98 13.77
CA VAL A 58 -3.88 -2.79 13.28
C VAL A 58 -4.51 -1.58 13.96
N PRO A 59 -5.18 -0.66 13.23
CA PRO A 59 -5.97 0.41 13.85
C PRO A 59 -6.99 -0.17 14.83
N GLU A 60 -7.25 0.53 15.96
CA GLU A 60 -8.05 0.02 17.09
C GLU A 60 -9.41 -0.60 16.70
N ASP A 61 -10.08 -0.07 15.67
CA ASP A 61 -11.40 -0.53 15.24
C ASP A 61 -11.37 -1.48 14.03
N TRP A 62 -10.19 -1.79 13.50
CA TRP A 62 -10.01 -2.78 12.43
C TRP A 62 -9.81 -4.18 13.02
N THR A 63 -10.11 -5.22 12.24
CA THR A 63 -9.99 -6.60 12.72
C THR A 63 -9.33 -7.49 11.69
N ILE A 64 -8.40 -8.33 12.16
CA ILE A 64 -7.80 -9.41 11.38
C ILE A 64 -8.39 -10.75 11.84
N VAL A 65 -8.84 -11.56 10.89
CA VAL A 65 -9.40 -12.90 11.13
C VAL A 65 -8.58 -13.94 10.39
N GLU A 66 -7.91 -14.82 11.14
CA GLU A 66 -7.22 -15.98 10.59
C GLU A 66 -8.17 -17.18 10.44
N TYR A 67 -8.09 -17.84 9.29
CA TYR A 67 -8.77 -19.10 9.01
C TYR A 67 -7.74 -20.21 8.85
N GLN A 68 -8.03 -21.38 9.41
CA GLN A 68 -7.07 -22.46 9.54
C GLN A 68 -7.58 -23.77 8.98
N ASN A 69 -6.66 -24.67 8.65
CA ASN A 69 -6.92 -26.09 8.43
C ASN A 69 -8.04 -26.37 7.41
N GLY A 70 -8.08 -25.56 6.35
CA GLY A 70 -9.03 -25.70 5.24
C GLY A 70 -10.16 -24.68 5.26
N ALA A 71 -10.34 -23.93 6.34
CA ALA A 71 -11.30 -22.85 6.41
C ALA A 71 -10.84 -21.61 5.63
N GLY A 72 -11.79 -20.74 5.26
CA GLY A 72 -11.50 -19.44 4.65
C GLY A 72 -11.22 -19.44 3.15
N SER A 73 -11.09 -20.63 2.52
CA SER A 73 -10.87 -20.78 1.08
C SER A 73 -11.88 -21.72 0.43
N THR A 74 -12.31 -21.37 -0.79
CA THR A 74 -13.12 -22.22 -1.68
C THR A 74 -12.29 -22.84 -2.80
N MET A 75 -10.97 -22.66 -2.79
CA MET A 75 -10.06 -23.11 -3.85
C MET A 75 -9.07 -24.17 -3.35
N LEU A 76 -9.53 -24.94 -2.38
CA LEU A 76 -8.84 -26.11 -1.86
C LEU A 76 -9.49 -27.36 -2.47
N THR A 77 -8.66 -28.35 -2.78
CA THR A 77 -9.13 -29.64 -3.31
C THR A 77 -9.90 -30.39 -2.24
N GLU A 78 -11.10 -30.87 -2.57
CA GLU A 78 -11.93 -31.65 -1.66
C GLU A 78 -11.26 -32.99 -1.29
N GLY A 79 -11.49 -33.46 -0.06
CA GLY A 79 -10.95 -34.73 0.45
C GLY A 79 -9.51 -34.67 0.97
N VAL A 80 -8.84 -33.53 0.83
CA VAL A 80 -7.50 -33.28 1.36
C VAL A 80 -7.59 -32.75 2.80
N THR A 81 -6.73 -33.26 3.68
CA THR A 81 -6.58 -32.71 5.03
C THR A 81 -5.55 -31.60 5.02
N TYR A 82 -5.95 -30.40 5.45
CA TYR A 82 -5.09 -29.23 5.50
C TYR A 82 -4.66 -28.89 6.93
N ALA A 83 -3.45 -28.36 7.08
CA ALA A 83 -2.97 -27.81 8.35
C ALA A 83 -2.19 -26.50 8.14
N GLY A 84 -2.48 -25.48 8.97
CA GLY A 84 -1.85 -24.15 8.90
C GLY A 84 -2.83 -23.04 8.52
N LEU A 85 -2.30 -21.85 8.23
CA LEU A 85 -3.06 -20.67 7.78
C LEU A 85 -3.62 -20.89 6.37
N THR A 86 -4.93 -21.11 6.25
CA THR A 86 -5.61 -21.32 4.96
C THR A 86 -6.45 -20.14 4.50
N GLY A 87 -6.59 -19.11 5.33
CA GLY A 87 -7.15 -17.84 4.92
C GLY A 87 -6.90 -16.73 5.94
N LEU A 88 -7.03 -15.49 5.49
CA LEU A 88 -6.93 -14.30 6.32
C LEU A 88 -7.90 -13.25 5.77
N GLU A 89 -8.64 -12.59 6.64
CA GLU A 89 -9.49 -11.44 6.27
C GLU A 89 -9.12 -10.23 7.12
N ILE A 90 -9.05 -9.06 6.49
CA ILE A 90 -8.92 -7.76 7.16
C ILE A 90 -10.23 -7.03 6.98
N LYS A 91 -10.83 -6.59 8.09
CA LYS A 91 -12.14 -5.93 8.15
C LYS A 91 -12.02 -4.52 8.67
N ASN A 92 -12.77 -3.62 8.05
CA ASN A 92 -12.91 -2.23 8.52
C ASN A 92 -13.82 -2.17 9.78
N PRO A 93 -13.99 -0.99 10.40
CA PRO A 93 -14.84 -0.80 11.58
C PRO A 93 -16.31 -1.16 11.39
N ASP A 94 -16.82 -1.10 10.16
CA ASP A 94 -18.18 -1.51 9.80
C ASP A 94 -18.33 -3.04 9.67
N GLY A 95 -17.23 -3.78 9.83
CA GLY A 95 -17.18 -5.24 9.68
C GLY A 95 -17.13 -5.72 8.23
N ALA A 96 -16.98 -4.82 7.27
CA ALA A 96 -16.81 -5.17 5.87
C ALA A 96 -15.39 -5.71 5.61
N VAL A 97 -15.29 -6.82 4.89
CA VAL A 97 -13.99 -7.37 4.45
C VAL A 97 -13.41 -6.43 3.40
N VAL A 98 -12.27 -5.82 3.70
CA VAL A 98 -11.52 -4.94 2.78
C VAL A 98 -10.50 -5.75 1.98
N PHE A 99 -9.88 -6.75 2.62
CA PHE A 99 -8.90 -7.62 2.01
C PHE A 99 -9.07 -9.06 2.47
N LYS A 100 -8.77 -9.99 1.55
CA LYS A 100 -8.81 -11.42 1.81
C LYS A 100 -7.63 -12.14 1.17
N LEU A 101 -6.99 -13.01 1.94
CA LEU A 101 -6.16 -14.11 1.45
C LEU A 101 -6.92 -15.43 1.60
N ALA A 102 -6.87 -16.26 0.56
CA ALA A 102 -7.45 -17.60 0.57
C ALA A 102 -6.44 -18.60 -0.01
N GLY A 103 -6.04 -19.60 0.78
CA GLY A 103 -5.08 -20.62 0.35
C GLY A 103 -5.57 -21.38 -0.88
N VAL A 104 -4.65 -21.72 -1.78
CA VAL A 104 -4.99 -22.36 -3.06
C VAL A 104 -4.23 -23.67 -3.23
N TYR A 105 -4.96 -24.75 -3.50
CA TYR A 105 -4.37 -26.07 -3.73
C TYR A 105 -5.11 -26.85 -4.81
N GLY A 106 -4.33 -27.51 -5.68
CA GLY A 106 -4.86 -28.24 -6.83
C GLY A 106 -5.07 -27.37 -8.08
N ILE A 107 -4.38 -26.23 -8.17
CA ILE A 107 -4.34 -25.46 -9.41
C ILE A 107 -3.57 -26.30 -10.44
N GLY A 108 -4.28 -26.78 -11.46
CA GLY A 108 -3.68 -27.27 -12.69
C GLY A 108 -3.85 -26.23 -13.79
N GLY A 109 -3.00 -26.32 -14.82
CA GLY A 109 -3.08 -25.43 -15.97
C GLY A 109 -1.73 -25.27 -16.65
N VAL A 110 -1.79 -24.77 -17.87
CA VAL A 110 -0.61 -24.24 -18.56
C VAL A 110 -0.59 -22.74 -18.26
N ASP A 111 0.51 -22.25 -17.70
CA ASP A 111 0.61 -20.82 -17.39
C ASP A 111 0.85 -20.04 -18.68
N SER A 112 0.06 -19.00 -18.90
CA SER A 112 0.22 -18.07 -20.00
C SER A 112 -0.17 -16.67 -19.56
N CYS A 113 0.46 -15.68 -20.17
CA CYS A 113 0.37 -14.30 -19.73
C CYS A 113 -0.28 -13.47 -20.84
N GLN A 114 -1.58 -13.22 -20.73
CA GLN A 114 -2.29 -12.42 -21.75
C GLN A 114 -2.06 -10.92 -21.58
N LYS A 115 -1.73 -10.47 -20.37
CA LYS A 115 -1.44 -9.08 -20.03
C LYS A 115 -0.11 -9.01 -19.32
N TYR A 116 0.75 -8.14 -19.82
CA TYR A 116 2.05 -7.85 -19.22
C TYR A 116 2.01 -6.44 -18.64
N PHE A 117 2.26 -6.30 -17.34
CA PHE A 117 2.17 -5.04 -16.63
C PHE A 117 3.57 -4.42 -16.53
N GLN A 118 3.82 -3.40 -17.34
CA GLN A 118 5.14 -2.80 -17.47
C GLN A 118 5.28 -1.59 -16.54
N PHE A 119 6.11 -1.73 -15.50
CA PHE A 119 6.51 -0.64 -14.61
C PHE A 119 7.80 0.04 -15.09
N SER A 120 8.13 1.20 -14.52
CA SER A 120 9.31 1.99 -14.92
C SER A 120 10.65 1.32 -14.61
N ASP A 121 10.67 0.45 -13.61
CA ASP A 121 11.79 -0.36 -13.14
C ASP A 121 11.60 -1.85 -13.47
N ASP A 122 10.89 -2.14 -14.56
CA ASP A 122 10.70 -3.51 -15.06
C ASP A 122 11.93 -4.03 -15.85
N SER A 123 12.01 -5.35 -16.02
CA SER A 123 13.09 -6.02 -16.73
C SER A 123 12.71 -6.35 -18.17
N ALA A 124 13.49 -5.85 -19.14
CA ALA A 124 13.33 -6.23 -20.55
C ALA A 124 13.53 -7.74 -20.78
N ALA A 125 14.32 -8.41 -19.93
CA ALA A 125 14.51 -9.86 -19.99
C ALA A 125 13.25 -10.61 -19.57
N TYR A 126 12.47 -10.08 -18.62
CA TYR A 126 11.23 -10.69 -18.16
C TYR A 126 10.14 -10.65 -19.25
N LEU A 127 10.01 -9.54 -19.99
CA LEU A 127 9.11 -9.50 -21.15
C LEU A 127 9.48 -10.56 -22.20
N ALA A 128 10.77 -10.76 -22.46
CA ALA A 128 11.25 -11.78 -23.39
C ALA A 128 10.95 -13.21 -22.88
N GLU A 129 11.11 -13.47 -21.58
CA GLU A 129 10.70 -14.72 -20.94
C GLU A 129 9.22 -14.99 -21.17
N ILE A 130 8.36 -14.01 -20.88
CA ILE A 130 6.90 -14.12 -21.03
C ILE A 130 6.51 -14.38 -22.49
N GLN A 131 7.14 -13.70 -23.45
CA GLN A 131 6.91 -13.96 -24.87
C GLN A 131 7.31 -15.38 -25.27
N GLY A 132 8.39 -15.91 -24.68
CA GLY A 132 8.81 -17.30 -24.84
C GLY A 132 7.76 -18.28 -24.31
N ILE A 133 7.29 -18.09 -23.08
CA ILE A 133 6.26 -18.93 -22.44
C ILE A 133 4.98 -18.96 -23.29
N ASN A 134 4.48 -17.79 -23.71
CA ASN A 134 3.28 -17.74 -24.56
C ASN A 134 3.50 -18.47 -25.90
N ALA A 135 4.67 -18.32 -26.52
CA ALA A 135 4.97 -18.99 -27.78
C ALA A 135 5.01 -20.52 -27.64
N GLU A 136 5.54 -21.05 -26.53
CA GLU A 136 5.56 -22.50 -26.25
C GLU A 136 4.16 -23.12 -26.21
N VAL A 137 3.16 -22.33 -25.82
CA VAL A 137 1.77 -22.77 -25.66
C VAL A 137 0.87 -22.28 -26.81
N SER A 138 1.47 -21.72 -27.86
CA SER A 138 0.80 -21.15 -29.04
C SER A 138 -0.15 -19.99 -28.74
N ASP A 139 0.07 -19.29 -27.63
CA ASP A 139 -0.65 -18.08 -27.27
C ASP A 139 -0.04 -16.85 -27.96
N PRO A 140 -0.85 -15.80 -28.22
CA PRO A 140 -0.34 -14.55 -28.77
C PRO A 140 0.62 -13.86 -27.79
N ALA A 141 1.43 -12.94 -28.32
CA ALA A 141 2.20 -12.03 -27.47
C ALA A 141 1.28 -11.29 -26.48
N PRO A 142 1.74 -11.04 -25.24
CA PRO A 142 0.92 -10.36 -24.24
C PRO A 142 0.55 -8.96 -24.72
N THR A 143 -0.65 -8.51 -24.32
CA THR A 143 -0.97 -7.08 -24.39
C THR A 143 -0.17 -6.35 -23.32
N ILE A 144 0.62 -5.36 -23.72
CA ILE A 144 1.37 -4.52 -22.78
C ILE A 144 0.41 -3.51 -22.15
N VAL A 145 0.33 -3.53 -20.84
CA VAL A 145 -0.31 -2.52 -20.01
C VAL A 145 0.79 -1.63 -19.47
N ASP A 146 0.94 -0.44 -20.06
CA ASP A 146 1.96 0.53 -19.67
C ASP A 146 1.56 1.22 -18.34
N LEU A 147 2.33 0.96 -17.29
CA LEU A 147 2.21 1.54 -15.97
C LEU A 147 3.44 2.39 -15.60
N THR A 148 4.31 2.69 -16.56
CA THR A 148 5.62 3.35 -16.33
C THR A 148 5.51 4.76 -15.75
N THR A 149 4.36 5.42 -15.91
CA THR A 149 4.09 6.76 -15.37
C THR A 149 3.02 6.79 -14.29
N VAL A 150 2.53 5.61 -13.88
CA VAL A 150 1.41 5.49 -12.93
C VAL A 150 1.94 5.47 -11.50
N THR A 151 1.47 6.44 -10.70
CA THR A 151 1.72 6.46 -9.25
C THR A 151 1.04 5.27 -8.58
N HIS A 152 1.74 4.67 -7.63
CA HIS A 152 1.28 3.51 -6.87
C HIS A 152 1.73 3.65 -5.41
N GLN A 153 1.06 2.93 -4.52
CA GLN A 153 1.60 2.63 -3.19
C GLN A 153 2.48 1.38 -3.30
N GLU A 154 3.56 1.31 -2.56
CA GLU A 154 4.47 0.17 -2.51
C GLU A 154 4.73 -0.22 -1.06
N TYR A 155 4.69 -1.52 -0.76
CA TYR A 155 4.99 -2.10 0.54
C TYR A 155 5.47 -3.54 0.39
N GLU A 156 6.03 -4.09 1.46
CA GLU A 156 6.39 -5.51 1.53
C GLU A 156 5.33 -6.27 2.33
N LEU A 157 4.79 -7.35 1.76
CA LEU A 157 3.89 -8.27 2.45
C LEU A 157 4.55 -9.64 2.46
N PHE A 158 4.97 -10.11 3.64
CA PHE A 158 5.56 -11.44 3.81
C PHE A 158 6.75 -11.74 2.87
N GLY A 159 7.64 -10.75 2.68
CA GLY A 159 8.81 -10.87 1.81
C GLY A 159 8.52 -10.66 0.32
N VAL A 160 7.29 -10.33 -0.05
CA VAL A 160 6.90 -10.01 -1.43
C VAL A 160 6.67 -8.52 -1.56
N ARG A 161 7.31 -7.89 -2.55
CA ARG A 161 7.02 -6.49 -2.90
C ARG A 161 5.66 -6.41 -3.59
N VAL A 162 4.79 -5.55 -3.09
CA VAL A 162 3.45 -5.33 -3.60
C VAL A 162 3.31 -3.87 -4.01
N ARG A 163 2.69 -3.63 -5.16
CA ARG A 163 2.28 -2.32 -5.64
C ARG A 163 0.77 -2.26 -5.76
N ARG A 164 0.15 -1.26 -5.12
CA ARG A 164 -1.28 -1.00 -5.27
C ARG A 164 -1.51 0.20 -6.19
N ILE A 165 -2.30 -0.01 -7.25
CA ILE A 165 -2.88 1.06 -8.07
C ILE A 165 -4.39 0.95 -7.95
N GLU A 166 -5.00 1.97 -7.37
CA GLU A 166 -6.43 1.95 -7.02
C GLU A 166 -6.79 0.69 -6.23
N LYS A 167 -7.58 -0.21 -6.82
CA LYS A 167 -8.09 -1.45 -6.20
C LYS A 167 -7.44 -2.71 -6.75
N LYS A 168 -6.28 -2.56 -7.39
CA LYS A 168 -5.51 -3.68 -7.95
C LYS A 168 -4.17 -3.80 -7.25
N LEU A 169 -3.82 -5.02 -6.89
CA LEU A 169 -2.51 -5.39 -6.40
C LEU A 169 -1.71 -6.00 -7.53
N TYR A 170 -0.49 -5.50 -7.71
CA TYR A 170 0.55 -6.10 -8.52
C TYR A 170 1.62 -6.56 -7.56
N TRP A 171 2.27 -7.68 -7.83
CA TRP A 171 3.31 -8.17 -6.95
C TRP A 171 4.45 -8.74 -7.72
N ASP A 172 5.62 -8.65 -7.10
CA ASP A 172 6.86 -9.05 -7.70
C ASP A 172 7.01 -10.56 -7.65
N LYS A 173 7.05 -11.19 -8.83
CA LYS A 173 7.24 -12.64 -8.97
C LYS A 173 8.60 -13.08 -8.40
N THR A 174 9.59 -12.20 -8.42
CA THR A 174 10.97 -12.51 -8.05
C THR A 174 11.39 -11.69 -6.84
N ALA A 175 11.26 -12.26 -5.64
CA ALA A 175 11.66 -11.58 -4.42
C ALA A 175 13.16 -11.19 -4.42
N GLY A 176 13.45 -9.93 -4.06
CA GLY A 176 14.82 -9.43 -3.88
C GLY A 176 15.57 -9.01 -5.15
N ASP A 177 14.93 -9.00 -6.32
CA ASP A 177 15.52 -8.45 -7.54
C ASP A 177 15.46 -6.90 -7.56
N ALA A 178 16.37 -6.27 -8.30
CA ALA A 178 16.38 -4.84 -8.54
C ALA A 178 15.23 -4.36 -9.44
N TYR A 179 14.59 -5.28 -10.16
CA TYR A 179 13.48 -4.99 -11.08
C TYR A 179 12.14 -5.42 -10.49
N PHE A 180 11.07 -4.67 -10.72
CA PHE A 180 9.72 -5.08 -10.35
C PHE A 180 9.08 -5.89 -11.48
N GLN A 181 9.09 -7.21 -11.35
CA GLN A 181 8.57 -8.13 -12.36
C GLN A 181 7.14 -8.55 -11.98
N ALA A 182 6.18 -7.71 -12.37
CA ALA A 182 4.79 -7.92 -12.03
C ALA A 182 4.31 -9.32 -12.46
N ALA A 183 3.75 -10.07 -11.51
CA ALA A 183 3.13 -11.34 -11.80
C ALA A 183 1.97 -11.17 -12.79
N CYS A 184 1.79 -12.16 -13.67
CA CYS A 184 0.73 -12.19 -14.66
C CYS A 184 0.15 -13.59 -14.83
N GLY A 185 -0.86 -13.74 -15.69
CA GLY A 185 -1.49 -15.03 -15.92
C GLY A 185 -2.23 -15.53 -14.67
N ILE A 186 -2.05 -16.79 -14.32
CA ILE A 186 -2.65 -17.38 -13.10
C ILE A 186 -2.10 -16.69 -11.85
N SER A 187 -0.82 -16.30 -11.88
CA SER A 187 -0.13 -15.63 -10.78
C SER A 187 -0.60 -14.19 -10.55
N GLU A 188 -1.30 -13.54 -11.49
CA GLU A 188 -1.83 -12.17 -11.30
C GLU A 188 -2.63 -12.05 -9.99
N ARG A 189 -3.43 -13.06 -9.65
CA ARG A 189 -4.31 -13.06 -8.47
C ARG A 189 -3.85 -13.94 -7.33
N ILE A 190 -2.69 -14.58 -7.45
CA ILE A 190 -2.24 -15.62 -6.52
C ILE A 190 -0.84 -15.28 -6.05
N PHE A 191 -0.71 -14.76 -4.83
CA PHE A 191 0.58 -14.60 -4.21
C PHE A 191 1.24 -15.96 -3.99
N ASN A 192 2.55 -16.00 -4.20
CA ASN A 192 3.40 -17.09 -3.76
C ASN A 192 4.31 -16.58 -2.64
N PHE A 193 4.02 -16.96 -1.40
CA PHE A 193 4.81 -16.53 -0.25
C PHE A 193 5.88 -17.57 0.10
N THR A 194 7.01 -17.12 0.66
CA THR A 194 7.95 -18.07 1.29
C THR A 194 7.39 -18.58 2.62
N ASN A 195 6.84 -17.66 3.41
CA ASN A 195 6.06 -17.85 4.63
C ASN A 195 5.04 -16.69 4.67
N PRO A 196 3.78 -16.84 5.08
CA PRO A 196 3.14 -18.03 5.62
C PRO A 196 2.99 -19.16 4.59
N ALA A 197 2.98 -20.40 5.07
CA ALA A 197 2.65 -21.58 4.27
C ALA A 197 1.72 -22.50 5.07
N PHE A 198 0.90 -23.27 4.36
CA PHE A 198 0.08 -24.34 4.93
C PHE A 198 0.47 -25.68 4.31
N THR A 199 -0.11 -26.77 4.80
CA THR A 199 0.15 -28.11 4.29
C THR A 199 -1.14 -28.76 3.82
N GLY A 200 -1.05 -29.58 2.77
CA GLY A 200 -2.12 -30.42 2.26
C GLY A 200 -1.52 -31.70 1.69
N ASP A 201 -2.02 -32.87 2.09
CA ASP A 201 -1.46 -34.18 1.75
C ASP A 201 0.07 -34.31 1.99
N GLY A 202 0.56 -33.68 3.06
CA GLY A 202 1.98 -33.67 3.41
C GLY A 202 2.86 -32.76 2.55
N THR A 203 2.28 -32.02 1.60
CA THR A 203 2.99 -31.03 0.77
C THR A 203 2.85 -29.64 1.36
N SER A 204 3.95 -28.86 1.41
CA SER A 204 3.90 -27.44 1.78
C SER A 204 3.38 -26.61 0.61
N ILE A 205 2.39 -25.78 0.89
CA ILE A 205 1.63 -24.97 -0.07
C ILE A 205 1.77 -23.51 0.32
N LYS A 206 2.11 -22.70 -0.69
CA LYS A 206 2.54 -21.30 -0.57
C LYS A 206 1.66 -20.32 -1.32
N ASN A 207 0.64 -20.84 -1.99
CA ASN A 207 -0.20 -20.08 -2.89
C ASN A 207 -1.42 -19.55 -2.15
N TYR A 208 -1.64 -18.24 -2.22
CA TYR A 208 -2.79 -17.57 -1.65
C TYR A 208 -3.40 -16.65 -2.68
N GLN A 209 -4.68 -16.86 -3.01
CA GLN A 209 -5.41 -15.88 -3.77
C GLN A 209 -5.70 -14.67 -2.92
N HIS A 210 -5.44 -13.49 -3.47
CA HIS A 210 -5.80 -12.22 -2.86
C HIS A 210 -7.07 -11.64 -3.49
N THR A 211 -7.82 -10.88 -2.70
CA THR A 211 -8.97 -10.10 -3.18
C THR A 211 -9.06 -8.82 -2.37
N LEU A 212 -9.26 -7.70 -3.08
CA LEU A 212 -9.61 -6.40 -2.49
C LEU A 212 -11.11 -6.16 -2.65
N ASN A 213 -11.70 -5.42 -1.71
CA ASN A 213 -13.06 -4.96 -1.83
C ASN A 213 -13.16 -3.82 -2.85
N GLU A 214 -13.94 -4.05 -3.91
CA GLU A 214 -14.13 -3.10 -5.00
C GLU A 214 -14.88 -1.82 -4.58
N THR A 215 -15.50 -1.81 -3.41
CA THR A 215 -16.23 -0.64 -2.90
C THR A 215 -15.48 0.14 -1.83
N SER A 216 -14.31 -0.32 -1.36
CA SER A 216 -13.56 0.39 -0.33
C SER A 216 -13.04 1.74 -0.83
N PRO A 217 -13.24 2.83 -0.05
CA PRO A 217 -12.69 4.14 -0.37
C PRO A 217 -11.17 4.16 -0.21
N GLU A 218 -10.52 5.12 -0.87
CA GLU A 218 -9.05 5.22 -0.86
C GLU A 218 -8.46 5.34 0.56
N SER A 219 -9.15 6.01 1.48
CA SER A 219 -8.70 6.11 2.87
C SER A 219 -8.63 4.74 3.56
N GLU A 220 -9.57 3.83 3.30
CA GLU A 220 -9.50 2.46 3.83
C GLU A 220 -8.38 1.66 3.17
N LEU A 221 -8.11 1.91 1.89
CA LEU A 221 -7.03 1.22 1.19
C LEU A 221 -5.65 1.65 1.70
N LEU A 222 -5.49 2.91 2.12
CA LEU A 222 -4.27 3.39 2.76
C LEU A 222 -4.06 2.76 4.14
N GLU A 223 -5.11 2.64 4.95
CA GLU A 223 -5.04 1.90 6.22
C GLU A 223 -4.73 0.42 5.98
N LEU A 224 -5.34 -0.19 4.96
CA LEU A 224 -5.04 -1.55 4.57
C LEU A 224 -3.56 -1.72 4.18
N ASP A 225 -3.01 -0.83 3.36
CA ASP A 225 -1.61 -0.91 2.95
C ASP A 225 -0.67 -0.89 4.16
N ALA A 226 -0.93 -0.03 5.15
CA ALA A 226 -0.18 0.03 6.40
C ALA A 226 -0.32 -1.26 7.24
N ILE A 227 -1.54 -1.82 7.34
CA ILE A 227 -1.74 -3.11 8.01
C ILE A 227 -0.93 -4.19 7.31
N LEU A 228 -1.05 -4.32 5.98
CA LEU A 228 -0.36 -5.35 5.21
C LEU A 228 1.17 -5.24 5.29
N GLU A 229 1.70 -4.03 5.26
CA GLU A 229 3.13 -3.77 5.43
C GLU A 229 3.65 -4.21 6.81
N SER A 230 2.82 -4.08 7.84
CA SER A 230 3.19 -4.46 9.20
C SER A 230 3.13 -5.98 9.47
N LEU A 231 2.49 -6.76 8.59
CA LEU A 231 2.26 -8.18 8.83
C LEU A 231 3.56 -8.98 8.74
N ALA A 232 3.83 -9.74 9.80
CA ALA A 232 4.95 -10.67 9.89
C ALA A 232 4.47 -12.07 10.28
N THR A 233 5.28 -13.07 9.96
CA THR A 233 5.11 -14.43 10.47
C THR A 233 6.08 -14.67 11.64
N PRO A 234 5.69 -15.45 12.66
CA PRO A 234 6.55 -15.79 13.80
C PRO A 234 7.75 -16.66 13.43
#